data_AF-A0A7W7ZPN4-F1
#
_entry.id   AF-A0A7W7ZPN4-F1
#
_cell.length_a   1.000
_cell.length_b   1.000
_cell.length_c   1.000
_cell.angle_alpha   90.00
_cell.angle_beta   90.00
_cell.angle_gamma   90.00
#
_symmetry.space_group_name_H-M   'P 1'
#
loop_
_entity.id
_entity.type
_entity.pdbx_description
1 polymer ?
#
loop_
_entity_poly.entity_id
_entity_poly.type
_entity_poly.pdbx_seq_one_letter_code
_entity_poly.pdbx_strand_id
1 'polypeptide(L)'
;MRISKFLSLLILAAGFLFVSSAKTPAQVSVDIGVAPVCPYGYFDYAPYDCAPYGYYGPDWFTGGIFIGAGPWFHGHRGFYGHVDNRFDPRNGYHGPLPGRGESAFNHFHANEARDGQGHIGNAGHDAGGEHAGGFQRGGGGHGGGGHR
;
A
#
# COMPACT_ATOMS: atom_id res chain seq x y z
N MET A 1 32.24 48.52 -37.09
CA MET A 1 30.96 47.75 -37.06
C MET A 1 31.11 46.22 -36.92
N ARG A 2 32.32 45.64 -36.89
CA ARG A 2 32.54 44.19 -36.69
C ARG A 2 32.76 43.81 -35.21
N ILE A 3 33.50 44.63 -34.47
CA ILE A 3 33.85 44.38 -33.05
C ILE A 3 32.63 44.41 -32.13
N SER A 4 31.66 45.29 -32.36
CA SER A 4 30.42 45.36 -31.57
C SER A 4 29.54 44.12 -31.71
N LYS A 5 29.55 43.47 -32.89
CA LYS A 5 28.79 42.24 -33.15
C LYS A 5 29.40 41.03 -32.41
N PHE A 6 30.72 40.97 -32.32
CA PHE A 6 31.42 39.95 -31.54
C PHE A 6 31.22 40.12 -30.04
N LEU A 7 31.16 41.37 -29.55
CA LEU A 7 30.89 41.64 -28.14
C LEU A 7 29.47 41.24 -27.73
N SER A 8 28.47 41.50 -28.58
CA SER A 8 27.08 41.09 -28.34
C SER A 8 26.89 39.57 -28.35
N LEU A 9 27.61 38.85 -29.23
CA LEU A 9 27.58 37.39 -29.28
C LEU A 9 28.20 36.75 -28.02
N LEU A 10 29.26 37.34 -27.48
CA LEU A 10 29.88 36.89 -26.22
C LEU A 10 28.97 37.07 -25.01
N ILE A 11 28.23 38.18 -24.95
CA ILE A 11 27.29 38.45 -23.84
C ILE A 11 26.08 37.50 -23.91
N LEU A 12 25.58 37.19 -25.12
CA LEU A 12 24.47 36.25 -25.30
C LEU A 12 24.87 34.80 -24.98
N ALA A 13 26.10 34.40 -25.33
CA ALA A 13 26.66 33.09 -24.99
C ALA A 13 26.94 32.94 -23.49
N ALA A 14 27.42 34.01 -22.84
CA ALA A 14 27.63 34.02 -21.39
C ALA A 14 26.31 33.95 -20.60
N GLY A 15 25.24 34.59 -21.10
CA GLY A 15 23.91 34.55 -20.47
C GLY A 15 23.26 33.17 -20.44
N PHE A 16 23.55 32.31 -21.43
CA PHE A 16 23.02 30.94 -21.50
C PHE A 16 23.68 29.95 -20.54
N LEU A 17 24.86 30.27 -19.99
CA LEU A 17 25.58 29.40 -19.06
C LEU A 17 25.17 29.61 -17.59
N PHE A 18 24.26 30.55 -17.31
CA PHE A 18 23.74 30.83 -15.96
C PHE A 18 22.31 30.31 -15.72
N VAL A 19 21.79 29.40 -16.56
CA VAL A 19 20.63 28.59 -16.16
C VAL A 19 21.10 27.63 -15.07
N SER A 20 20.98 28.09 -13.83
CA SER A 20 21.12 27.26 -12.65
C SER A 20 20.16 26.09 -12.80
N SER A 21 20.72 24.91 -13.02
CA SER A 21 20.04 23.64 -12.79
C SER A 21 19.58 23.64 -11.34
N ALA A 22 18.34 24.03 -11.09
CA ALA A 22 17.67 23.70 -9.85
C ALA A 22 17.56 22.17 -9.81
N LYS A 23 18.58 21.50 -9.30
CA LYS A 23 18.41 20.15 -8.77
C LYS A 23 17.50 20.33 -7.55
N THR A 24 16.19 20.29 -7.76
CA THR A 24 15.27 19.89 -6.71
C THR A 24 15.70 18.49 -6.30
N PRO A 25 16.24 18.30 -5.09
CA PRO A 25 16.44 16.95 -4.64
C PRO A 25 15.06 16.43 -4.25
N ALA A 26 14.42 15.67 -5.13
CA ALA A 26 13.38 14.74 -4.73
C ALA A 26 14.07 13.59 -3.98
N GLN A 27 14.67 13.91 -2.83
CA GLN A 27 15.20 12.94 -1.89
C GLN A 27 14.03 12.56 -0.99
N VAL A 28 13.22 11.62 -1.49
CA VAL A 28 12.25 10.89 -0.66
C VAL A 28 13.08 10.01 0.25
N SER A 29 13.43 10.54 1.42
CA SER A 29 13.94 9.75 2.52
C SER A 29 12.77 8.92 3.04
N VAL A 30 12.78 7.62 2.73
CA VAL A 30 11.89 6.66 3.37
C VAL A 30 12.59 6.24 4.65
N ASP A 31 12.34 6.97 5.73
CA ASP A 31 12.67 6.49 7.07
C ASP A 31 11.77 5.29 7.34
N ILE A 32 12.35 4.08 7.36
CA ILE A 32 11.61 2.86 7.70
C ILE A 32 11.45 2.89 9.23
N GLY A 33 10.45 3.67 9.66
CA GLY A 33 10.09 3.83 11.07
C GLY A 33 9.38 2.61 11.63
N VAL A 34 8.62 2.83 12.70
CA VAL A 34 7.69 1.82 13.24
C VAL A 34 6.51 1.60 12.29
N ALA A 35 5.98 0.37 12.29
CA ALA A 35 4.82 0.01 11.48
C ALA A 35 3.61 0.92 11.79
N PRO A 36 2.78 1.25 10.78
CA PRO A 36 1.56 2.02 10.99
C PRO A 36 0.62 1.37 12.01
N VAL A 37 0.09 2.17 12.94
CA VAL A 37 -0.87 1.71 13.96
C VAL A 37 -2.29 1.87 13.42
N CYS A 38 -2.71 0.89 12.62
CA CYS A 38 -4.01 0.87 11.96
C CYS A 38 -4.94 -0.21 12.55
N PRO A 39 -6.27 -0.04 12.51
CA PRO A 39 -7.19 -1.00 13.13
C PRO A 39 -7.14 -2.40 12.52
N TYR A 40 -6.96 -2.51 11.20
CA TYR A 40 -7.09 -3.77 10.44
C TYR A 40 -5.85 -4.11 9.59
N GLY A 41 -4.80 -3.32 9.73
CA GLY A 41 -3.66 -3.31 8.82
C GLY A 41 -3.60 -2.06 7.95
N TYR A 42 -2.62 -2.05 7.06
CA TYR A 42 -2.25 -0.93 6.20
C TYR A 42 -1.88 -1.47 4.83
N PHE A 43 -2.01 -0.67 3.77
CA PHE A 43 -1.75 -1.12 2.41
C PHE A 43 -0.33 -1.68 2.24
N ASP A 44 -0.14 -2.61 1.33
CA ASP A 44 1.14 -3.26 1.02
C ASP A 44 2.11 -2.38 0.23
N TYR A 45 1.70 -1.15 -0.09
CA TYR A 45 2.47 -0.17 -0.82
C TYR A 45 2.67 1.12 -0.03
N ALA A 46 3.76 1.84 -0.34
CA ALA A 46 4.00 3.17 0.20
C ALA A 46 2.88 4.16 -0.21
N PRO A 47 2.42 5.05 0.69
CA PRO A 47 3.03 5.37 2.00
C PRO A 47 2.54 4.50 3.19
N TYR A 48 1.92 3.35 2.94
CA TYR A 48 1.42 2.41 3.96
C TYR A 48 0.27 3.02 4.81
N ASP A 49 -0.68 3.69 4.14
CA ASP A 49 -1.89 4.21 4.80
C ASP A 49 -2.77 3.09 5.36
N CYS A 50 -3.60 3.39 6.36
CA CYS A 50 -4.51 2.41 6.94
C CYS A 50 -5.49 1.88 5.91
N ALA A 51 -5.54 0.56 5.77
CA ALA A 51 -6.43 -0.11 4.84
C ALA A 51 -7.79 -0.35 5.51
N PRO A 52 -8.91 -0.07 4.82
CA PRO A 52 -10.24 -0.36 5.33
C PRO A 52 -10.41 -1.85 5.61
N TYR A 53 -11.27 -2.15 6.57
CA TYR A 53 -11.65 -3.53 6.82
C TYR A 53 -12.32 -4.12 5.58
N GLY A 54 -11.87 -5.30 5.17
CA GLY A 54 -12.25 -5.92 3.90
C GLY A 54 -11.24 -5.71 2.77
N TYR A 55 -10.14 -4.98 2.94
CA TYR A 55 -9.05 -5.02 1.95
C TYR A 55 -8.27 -6.34 2.00
N TYR A 56 -7.94 -6.81 3.21
CA TYR A 56 -7.21 -8.05 3.43
C TYR A 56 -8.13 -9.24 3.74
N GLY A 57 -7.89 -10.37 3.09
CA GLY A 57 -8.52 -11.65 3.39
C GLY A 57 -7.95 -12.32 4.65
N PRO A 58 -8.54 -13.46 5.08
CA PRO A 58 -8.10 -14.24 6.23
C PRO A 58 -6.62 -14.60 6.26
N ASP A 59 -6.01 -14.86 5.11
CA ASP A 59 -4.60 -15.22 4.95
C ASP A 59 -3.63 -14.26 5.66
N TRP A 60 -3.98 -12.98 5.69
CA TRP A 60 -3.16 -11.92 6.24
C TRP A 60 -3.22 -11.80 7.77
N PHE A 61 -3.98 -12.68 8.42
CA PHE A 61 -4.20 -12.67 9.85
C PHE A 61 -3.80 -13.99 10.49
N THR A 62 -2.93 -13.93 11.49
CA THR A 62 -2.65 -15.09 12.35
C THR A 62 -3.33 -14.89 13.69
N GLY A 63 -4.35 -15.71 13.99
CA GLY A 63 -5.14 -15.58 15.21
C GLY A 63 -5.82 -14.21 15.36
N GLY A 64 -6.24 -13.61 14.23
CA GLY A 64 -6.90 -12.30 14.21
C GLY A 64 -5.96 -11.10 14.16
N ILE A 65 -4.65 -11.33 14.21
CA ILE A 65 -3.62 -10.28 14.19
C ILE A 65 -3.02 -10.17 12.79
N PHE A 66 -3.04 -8.95 12.25
CA PHE A 66 -2.43 -8.65 10.96
C PHE A 66 -0.92 -8.95 11.00
N ILE A 67 -0.44 -9.75 10.05
CA ILE A 67 0.97 -10.19 10.00
C ILE A 67 1.92 -9.11 9.46
N GLY A 68 1.37 -7.98 8.99
CA GLY A 68 2.10 -6.87 8.41
C GLY A 68 2.16 -6.93 6.89
N ALA A 69 2.68 -5.86 6.31
CA ALA A 69 3.08 -5.75 4.92
C ALA A 69 4.29 -4.80 4.80
N GLY A 70 4.87 -4.73 3.61
CA GLY A 70 6.07 -3.98 3.29
C GLY A 70 7.27 -4.37 4.16
N PRO A 71 8.03 -3.38 4.67
CA PRO A 71 9.20 -3.60 5.52
C PRO A 71 8.90 -4.33 6.84
N TRP A 72 7.64 -4.35 7.28
CA TRP A 72 7.20 -4.97 8.54
C TRP A 72 6.38 -6.24 8.31
N PHE A 73 6.55 -6.91 7.17
CA PHE A 73 5.92 -8.20 6.91
C PHE A 73 6.57 -9.32 7.74
N HIS A 74 5.77 -10.07 8.51
CA HIS A 74 6.24 -11.18 9.37
C HIS A 74 5.70 -12.56 8.96
N GLY A 75 5.12 -12.69 7.76
CA GLY A 75 4.66 -13.98 7.24
C GLY A 75 5.79 -14.88 6.76
N HIS A 76 5.44 -16.11 6.37
CA HIS A 76 6.41 -17.07 5.86
C HIS A 76 6.93 -16.69 4.47
N ARG A 77 8.07 -17.27 4.05
CA ARG A 77 8.58 -17.10 2.69
C ARG A 77 7.63 -17.72 1.67
N GLY A 78 7.46 -17.05 0.52
CA GLY A 78 6.55 -17.48 -0.54
C GLY A 78 5.07 -17.32 -0.18
N PHE A 79 4.76 -16.56 0.87
CA PHE A 79 3.39 -16.20 1.21
C PHE A 79 2.76 -15.37 0.10
N TYR A 80 1.53 -15.72 -0.24
CA TYR A 80 0.60 -14.90 -0.98
C TYR A 80 -0.75 -15.00 -0.27
N GLY A 81 -1.34 -13.86 0.05
CA GLY A 81 -2.65 -13.81 0.68
C GLY A 81 -3.62 -13.03 -0.18
N HIS A 82 -4.90 -13.40 -0.10
CA HIS A 82 -5.91 -12.72 -0.88
C HIS A 82 -6.17 -11.28 -0.41
N VAL A 83 -6.41 -10.41 -1.39
CA VAL A 83 -6.84 -9.02 -1.20
C VAL A 83 -8.08 -8.75 -2.05
N ASP A 84 -8.80 -7.71 -1.66
CA ASP A 84 -9.95 -7.19 -2.40
C ASP A 84 -9.68 -5.75 -2.81
N ASN A 85 -9.23 -5.58 -4.05
CA ASN A 85 -8.87 -4.29 -4.60
C ASN A 85 -10.07 -3.33 -4.75
N ARG A 86 -11.33 -3.75 -4.53
CA ARG A 86 -12.47 -2.82 -4.49
C ARG A 86 -12.37 -1.83 -3.34
N PHE A 87 -11.56 -2.16 -2.33
CA PHE A 87 -11.26 -1.33 -1.16
C PHE A 87 -9.95 -0.54 -1.30
N ASP A 88 -9.28 -0.61 -2.46
CA ASP A 88 -8.04 0.12 -2.73
C ASP A 88 -8.33 1.47 -3.42
N PRO A 89 -7.90 2.61 -2.85
CA PRO A 89 -8.04 3.92 -3.47
C PRO A 89 -7.44 4.02 -4.88
N ARG A 90 -6.37 3.28 -5.17
CA ARG A 90 -5.74 3.21 -6.50
C ARG A 90 -6.62 2.50 -7.53
N ASN A 91 -7.57 1.70 -7.07
CA ASN A 91 -8.55 0.99 -7.88
C ASN A 91 -9.94 1.64 -7.84
N GLY A 92 -10.03 2.90 -7.39
CA GLY A 92 -11.27 3.69 -7.42
C GLY A 92 -12.12 3.59 -6.15
N TYR A 93 -11.58 3.04 -5.06
CA TYR A 93 -12.25 3.14 -3.77
C TYR A 93 -12.28 4.59 -3.28
N HIS A 94 -13.48 5.07 -2.97
CA HIS A 94 -13.71 6.42 -2.43
C HIS A 94 -14.42 6.40 -1.07
N GLY A 95 -14.49 5.24 -0.43
CA GLY A 95 -15.07 5.09 0.90
C GLY A 95 -14.13 5.59 2.01
N PRO A 96 -14.60 5.58 3.27
CA PRO A 96 -13.80 6.01 4.40
C PRO A 96 -12.60 5.09 4.64
N LEU A 97 -11.43 5.69 4.88
CA LEU A 97 -10.27 4.97 5.41
C LEU A 97 -10.34 4.93 6.94
N PRO A 98 -9.94 3.82 7.58
CA PRO A 98 -10.23 3.61 8.97
C PRO A 98 -9.29 4.39 9.89
N GLY A 99 -9.89 5.01 10.91
CA GLY A 99 -9.17 5.66 12.01
C GLY A 99 -8.99 4.75 13.23
N ARG A 100 -8.19 5.19 14.21
CA ARG A 100 -7.99 4.44 15.47
C ARG A 100 -9.32 4.18 16.17
N GLY A 101 -9.65 2.91 16.41
CA GLY A 101 -10.83 2.50 17.19
C GLY A 101 -12.13 2.37 16.37
N GLU A 102 -12.04 2.43 15.05
CA GLU A 102 -13.20 2.21 14.17
C GLU A 102 -13.69 0.75 14.22
N SER A 103 -14.94 0.53 13.79
CA SER A 103 -15.62 -0.77 13.77
C SER A 103 -15.68 -1.36 12.36
N ALA A 104 -15.63 -2.69 12.28
CA ALA A 104 -15.55 -3.43 11.02
C ALA A 104 -16.89 -3.44 10.29
N PHE A 105 -16.88 -3.31 8.96
CA PHE A 105 -18.04 -3.53 8.09
C PHE A 105 -17.69 -4.58 7.01
N ASN A 106 -18.40 -5.72 7.00
CA ASN A 106 -17.98 -6.95 6.31
C ASN A 106 -18.60 -7.09 4.91
N HIS A 107 -17.78 -7.15 3.85
CA HIS A 107 -18.09 -7.72 2.52
C HIS A 107 -16.80 -8.06 1.75
N PHE A 108 -15.89 -8.85 2.34
CA PHE A 108 -14.66 -9.24 1.64
C PHE A 108 -14.98 -10.12 0.43
N HIS A 109 -14.44 -9.77 -0.73
CA HIS A 109 -14.46 -10.63 -1.91
C HIS A 109 -13.08 -10.58 -2.58
N ALA A 110 -12.27 -11.58 -2.29
CA ALA A 110 -10.97 -11.73 -2.90
C ALA A 110 -11.02 -11.63 -4.42
N ASN A 111 -10.14 -10.80 -4.99
CA ASN A 111 -9.99 -10.65 -6.43
C ASN A 111 -8.53 -10.71 -6.90
N GLU A 112 -7.59 -10.80 -5.97
CA GLU A 112 -6.16 -10.92 -6.26
C GLU A 112 -5.44 -11.53 -5.06
N ALA A 113 -4.26 -12.11 -5.29
CA ALA A 113 -3.38 -12.55 -4.22
C ALA A 113 -2.05 -11.81 -4.32
N ARG A 114 -1.53 -11.35 -3.18
CA ARG A 114 -0.30 -10.57 -3.09
C ARG A 114 0.65 -11.08 -2.02
N ASP A 115 1.95 -10.93 -2.26
CA ASP A 115 2.96 -11.14 -1.23
C ASP A 115 3.07 -9.92 -0.30
N GLY A 116 3.88 -10.04 0.75
CA GLY A 116 4.11 -8.96 1.71
C GLY A 116 4.64 -7.66 1.10
N GLN A 117 5.13 -7.67 -0.12
CA GLN A 117 5.72 -6.53 -0.82
C GLN A 117 4.78 -5.96 -1.90
N GLY A 118 3.60 -6.55 -2.05
CA GLY A 118 2.57 -6.17 -3.00
C GLY A 118 2.74 -6.74 -4.41
N HIS A 119 3.63 -7.72 -4.59
CA HIS A 119 3.73 -8.46 -5.85
C HIS A 119 2.55 -9.41 -6.00
N ILE A 120 1.98 -9.43 -7.21
CA ILE A 120 0.85 -10.30 -7.54
C ILE A 120 1.33 -11.75 -7.72
N GLY A 121 0.57 -12.70 -7.19
CA GLY A 121 0.84 -14.13 -7.37
C GLY A 121 -0.37 -15.00 -7.07
N ASN A 122 -0.14 -16.16 -6.46
CA ASN A 122 -1.17 -17.17 -6.21
C ASN A 122 -1.07 -17.65 -4.74
N ALA A 123 -2.18 -17.55 -3.99
CA ALA A 123 -2.29 -17.95 -2.59
C ALA A 123 -2.32 -19.47 -2.37
N GLY A 124 -2.36 -20.27 -3.43
CA GLY A 124 -2.35 -21.73 -3.39
C GLY A 124 -3.67 -22.37 -2.96
N HIS A 125 -4.74 -21.58 -2.81
CA HIS A 125 -6.08 -22.05 -2.48
C HIS A 125 -7.16 -21.13 -3.07
N ASP A 126 -8.40 -21.61 -3.10
CA ASP A 126 -9.53 -20.89 -3.69
C ASP A 126 -10.02 -19.76 -2.78
N ALA A 127 -10.12 -18.56 -3.35
CA ALA A 127 -10.64 -17.37 -2.70
C ALA A 127 -12.16 -17.43 -2.41
N GLY A 128 -12.88 -18.37 -3.04
CA GLY A 128 -14.34 -18.42 -3.03
C GLY A 128 -14.99 -18.72 -1.68
N GLY A 129 -14.24 -19.23 -0.70
CA GLY A 129 -14.73 -19.46 0.67
C GLY A 129 -14.44 -18.30 1.64
N GLU A 130 -13.72 -17.29 1.19
CA GLU A 130 -13.26 -16.18 2.03
C GLU A 130 -14.22 -15.00 1.88
N HIS A 131 -15.17 -14.89 2.83
CA HIS A 131 -16.20 -13.83 2.80
C HIS A 131 -16.09 -12.83 3.95
N ALA A 132 -15.25 -13.13 4.94
CA ALA A 132 -15.00 -12.28 6.09
C ALA A 132 -13.51 -11.97 6.16
N GLY A 133 -13.16 -10.76 6.58
CA GLY A 133 -11.78 -10.44 6.95
C GLY A 133 -11.34 -11.29 8.15
N GLY A 134 -10.05 -11.65 8.21
CA GLY A 134 -9.52 -12.50 9.28
C GLY A 134 -9.37 -11.82 10.65
N PHE A 135 -9.64 -10.52 10.76
CA PHE A 135 -9.43 -9.74 11.98
C PHE A 135 -10.44 -10.07 13.10
N GLN A 136 -9.96 -10.14 14.34
CA GLN A 136 -10.79 -10.35 15.53
C GLN A 136 -10.42 -9.33 16.61
N ARG A 137 -11.25 -8.30 16.83
CA ARG A 137 -11.19 -7.48 18.06
C ARG A 137 -12.08 -8.15 19.11
N GLY A 138 -11.56 -8.33 20.32
CA GLY A 138 -12.20 -9.05 21.42
C GLY A 138 -13.73 -8.94 21.45
N GLY A 139 -14.41 -10.04 21.11
CA GLY A 139 -15.87 -10.16 21.15
C GLY A 139 -16.46 -10.95 19.97
N GLY A 140 -16.77 -12.22 20.19
CA GLY A 140 -17.77 -12.96 19.41
C GLY A 140 -17.29 -13.55 18.08
N GLY A 141 -16.60 -14.69 18.14
CA GLY A 141 -16.41 -15.53 16.97
C GLY A 141 -17.74 -16.09 16.49
N HIS A 142 -18.06 -15.88 15.21
CA HIS A 142 -18.95 -16.76 14.47
C HIS A 142 -18.08 -17.59 13.53
N GLY A 143 -17.64 -18.74 14.05
CA GLY A 143 -17.19 -19.85 13.22
C GLY A 143 -18.38 -20.34 12.41
N GLY A 144 -18.38 -20.02 11.12
CA GLY A 144 -19.26 -20.64 10.15
C GLY A 144 -18.77 -22.06 9.89
N GLY A 145 -19.44 -23.02 10.53
CA GLY A 145 -19.18 -24.44 10.32
C GLY A 145 -19.72 -24.95 8.99
N GLY A 146 -18.96 -25.89 8.40
CA GLY A 146 -19.44 -27.06 7.66
C GLY A 146 -19.84 -26.85 6.20
N HIS A 147 -19.31 -27.69 5.32
CA HIS A 147 -20.04 -28.85 4.81
C HIS A 147 -19.05 -29.92 4.30
N ARG A 148 -19.59 -31.15 4.23
CA ARG A 148 -18.96 -32.47 4.07
C ARG A 148 -18.09 -32.63 2.82
#